data_AF-A0A3Q0D1G0-F1
#
_entry.id   AF-A0A3Q0D1G0-F1
#
_cell.length_a   1.000
_cell.length_b   1.000
_cell.length_c   1.000
_cell.angle_alpha   90.00
_cell.angle_beta   90.00
_cell.angle_gamma   90.00
#
_symmetry.space_group_name_H-M   'P 1'
#
loop_
_entity.id
_entity.type
_entity.pdbx_description
1 polymer ?
#
loop_
_entity_poly.entity_id
_entity_poly.type
_entity_poly.pdbx_seq_one_letter_code
_entity_poly.pdbx_strand_id
1 'polypeptide(L)'
;MRRSPQYLLKGKKKEQMISLQNLLTSRTPSVTSLAVPTTVEELEDEVEREQKQMIKEAFARDDVIKEFLKEKREAIQASKPKDVDLTLPGWGEWSGMDLKPSAKKRRRFLIKAPEGPPRKDKNLPNVIIN
;
A
#
# COMPACT_ATOMS: atom_id res chain seq x y z
N MET A 1 -25.62 -42.99 -36.46
CA MET A 1 -25.73 -42.05 -35.33
C MET A 1 -24.33 -41.69 -34.84
N ARG A 2 -23.84 -40.47 -35.10
CA ARG A 2 -22.66 -39.92 -34.40
C ARG A 2 -22.99 -38.47 -34.03
N ARG A 3 -23.31 -38.24 -32.76
CA ARG A 3 -23.52 -36.89 -32.19
C ARG A 3 -22.15 -36.29 -31.92
N SER A 4 -21.84 -35.17 -32.56
CA SER A 4 -20.67 -34.34 -32.27
C SER A 4 -20.85 -33.66 -30.91
N PRO A 5 -19.85 -33.68 -30.00
CA PRO A 5 -19.96 -32.95 -28.74
C PRO A 5 -19.68 -31.46 -28.98
N GLN A 6 -20.63 -30.60 -28.58
CA GLN A 6 -20.42 -29.15 -28.57
C GLN A 6 -19.58 -28.76 -27.35
N TYR A 7 -18.46 -28.08 -27.58
CA TYR A 7 -17.62 -27.51 -26.54
C TYR A 7 -18.16 -26.13 -26.15
N LEU A 8 -18.67 -26.02 -24.92
CA LEU A 8 -19.04 -24.75 -24.28
C LEU A 8 -17.76 -23.99 -23.90
N LEU A 9 -17.44 -22.94 -24.65
CA LEU A 9 -16.39 -21.99 -24.30
C LEU A 9 -16.80 -21.21 -23.05
N LYS A 10 -16.28 -21.60 -21.88
CA LYS A 10 -16.39 -20.83 -20.64
C LYS A 10 -15.69 -19.48 -20.81
N GLY A 11 -16.46 -18.40 -20.87
CA GLY A 11 -15.96 -17.03 -20.93
C GLY A 11 -15.16 -16.67 -19.67
N LYS A 12 -13.98 -16.08 -19.88
CA LYS A 12 -13.15 -15.51 -18.80
C LYS A 12 -13.86 -14.29 -18.23
N LYS A 13 -14.09 -14.28 -16.91
CA LYS A 13 -14.56 -13.08 -16.19
C LYS A 13 -13.44 -12.04 -16.25
N LYS A 14 -13.72 -10.88 -16.84
CA LYS A 14 -12.82 -9.73 -16.84
C LYS A 14 -12.89 -9.09 -15.46
N GLU A 15 -11.76 -9.05 -14.77
CA GLU A 15 -11.59 -8.27 -13.55
C GLU A 15 -11.89 -6.80 -13.90
N GLN A 16 -12.91 -6.23 -13.25
CA GLN A 16 -13.24 -4.83 -13.46
C GLN A 16 -12.22 -3.99 -12.70
N MET A 17 -11.45 -3.17 -13.42
CA MET A 17 -10.56 -2.19 -12.81
C MET A 17 -11.39 -1.23 -11.95
N ILE A 18 -11.18 -1.25 -10.65
CA ILE A 18 -11.86 -0.35 -9.71
C ILE A 18 -11.42 1.08 -10.05
N SER A 19 -12.37 1.93 -10.45
CA SER A 19 -12.10 3.33 -10.78
C SER A 19 -12.07 4.19 -9.51
N LEU A 20 -11.12 5.11 -9.45
CA LEU A 20 -10.96 6.03 -8.30
C LEU A 20 -12.22 6.89 -8.07
N GLN A 21 -12.93 7.24 -9.14
CA GLN A 21 -14.15 8.05 -9.08
C GLN A 21 -15.32 7.32 -8.41
N ASN A 22 -15.43 6.01 -8.59
CA ASN A 22 -16.48 5.20 -7.97
C ASN A 22 -16.24 5.05 -6.46
N LEU A 23 -14.97 5.04 -6.03
CA LEU A 23 -14.60 4.94 -4.62
C LEU A 23 -14.78 6.25 -3.85
N LEU A 24 -14.59 7.40 -4.51
CA LEU A 24 -14.77 8.72 -3.88
C LEU A 24 -16.26 9.09 -3.74
N THR A 25 -17.10 8.61 -4.66
CA THR A 25 -18.54 8.88 -4.67
C THR A 25 -19.31 7.88 -3.80
N SER A 26 -18.75 6.69 -3.51
CA SER A 26 -19.42 5.69 -2.70
C SER A 26 -19.48 6.10 -1.22
N ARG A 27 -20.70 6.11 -0.68
CA ARG A 27 -20.98 6.30 0.75
C ARG A 27 -20.43 5.11 1.54
N THR A 28 -19.51 5.37 2.46
CA THR A 28 -19.02 4.36 3.40
C THR A 28 -20.10 4.05 4.45
N PRO A 29 -20.25 2.79 4.91
CA PRO A 29 -21.02 2.52 6.12
C PRO A 29 -20.37 3.24 7.30
N SER A 30 -21.19 3.85 8.17
CA SER A 30 -20.69 4.56 9.34
C SER A 30 -19.93 3.58 10.24
N VAL A 31 -18.64 3.83 10.44
CA VAL A 31 -17.91 3.18 11.52
C VAL A 31 -18.20 4.03 12.74
N THR A 32 -19.10 3.55 13.59
CA THR A 32 -19.42 4.16 14.89
C THR A 32 -18.16 4.16 15.75
N SER A 33 -17.42 5.27 15.73
CA SER A 33 -16.33 5.49 16.68
C SER A 33 -16.91 5.63 18.08
N LEU A 34 -16.42 4.81 19.02
CA LEU A 34 -16.94 4.64 20.39
C LEU A 34 -16.68 5.83 21.35
N ALA A 35 -16.56 7.05 20.84
CA ALA A 35 -16.26 8.25 21.64
C ALA A 35 -17.38 9.32 21.55
N VAL A 36 -18.61 8.95 21.98
CA VAL A 36 -19.69 9.74 22.69
C VAL A 36 -20.23 11.06 22.05
N PRO A 37 -21.49 11.55 22.27
CA PRO A 37 -22.72 10.99 22.88
C PRO A 37 -23.93 10.89 21.90
N THR A 38 -24.92 10.12 22.35
CA THR A 38 -26.32 9.97 21.93
C THR A 38 -27.02 11.25 21.41
N THR A 39 -27.65 11.24 20.22
CA THR A 39 -29.00 11.82 19.95
C THR A 39 -29.44 11.68 18.46
N VAL A 40 -30.43 10.80 18.23
CA VAL A 40 -31.52 10.85 17.23
C VAL A 40 -31.15 10.97 15.73
N GLU A 41 -31.35 9.85 15.04
CA GLU A 41 -31.05 9.47 13.64
C GLU A 41 -31.57 10.36 12.48
N GLU A 42 -32.11 11.55 12.75
CA GLU A 42 -32.50 12.54 11.71
C GLU A 42 -31.81 13.92 11.89
N LEU A 43 -31.18 14.19 13.04
CA LEU A 43 -30.37 15.40 13.30
C LEU A 43 -28.86 15.15 13.13
N GLU A 44 -28.47 13.88 13.01
CA GLU A 44 -27.08 13.43 12.83
C GLU A 44 -26.44 14.01 11.55
N ASP A 45 -27.21 14.17 10.47
CA ASP A 45 -26.69 14.70 9.20
C ASP A 45 -26.26 16.18 9.28
N GLU A 46 -26.95 17.01 10.07
CA GLU A 46 -26.62 18.44 10.20
C GLU A 46 -25.40 18.64 11.10
N VAL A 47 -25.37 17.94 12.25
CA VAL A 47 -24.24 17.95 13.19
C VAL A 47 -22.98 17.37 12.52
N GLU A 48 -23.12 16.31 11.72
CA GLU A 48 -22.00 15.78 10.93
C GLU A 48 -21.45 16.79 9.91
N ARG A 49 -22.31 17.62 9.30
CA ARG A 49 -21.87 18.65 8.36
C ARG A 49 -21.11 19.76 9.07
N GLU A 50 -21.61 20.21 10.23
CA GLU A 50 -20.94 21.21 11.06
C GLU A 50 -19.56 20.71 11.52
N GLN A 51 -19.48 19.46 11.97
CA GLN A 51 -18.20 18.84 12.34
C GLN A 51 -17.24 18.74 11.15
N LYS A 52 -17.73 18.32 9.97
CA LYS A 52 -16.91 18.28 8.74
C LYS A 52 -16.44 19.68 8.33
N GLN A 53 -17.23 20.72 8.58
CA GLN A 53 -16.84 22.12 8.31
C GLN A 53 -15.78 22.59 9.30
N MET A 54 -15.97 22.36 10.61
CA MET A 54 -14.97 22.68 11.64
C MET A 54 -13.62 22.00 11.38
N ILE A 55 -13.63 20.71 10.98
CA ILE A 55 -12.42 19.98 10.62
C ILE A 55 -11.76 20.61 9.39
N LYS A 56 -12.53 20.93 8.34
CA LYS A 56 -12.00 21.60 7.14
C LYS A 56 -11.38 22.95 7.46
N GLU A 57 -11.95 23.71 8.38
CA GLU A 57 -11.42 25.00 8.82
C GLU A 57 -10.13 24.83 9.64
N ALA A 58 -10.12 23.90 10.59
CA ALA A 58 -8.95 23.60 11.42
C ALA A 58 -7.74 23.14 10.58
N PHE A 59 -7.99 22.30 9.58
CA PHE A 59 -6.96 21.79 8.66
C PHE A 59 -6.87 22.59 7.34
N ALA A 60 -7.52 23.76 7.23
CA ALA A 60 -7.47 24.56 5.99
C ALA A 60 -6.04 25.02 5.63
N ARG A 61 -5.17 25.09 6.63
CA ARG A 61 -3.76 25.48 6.49
C ARG A 61 -2.80 24.30 6.44
N ASP A 62 -3.25 23.09 6.81
CA ASP A 62 -2.38 21.93 6.98
C ASP A 62 -2.82 20.77 6.09
N ASP A 63 -1.91 20.27 5.25
CA ASP A 63 -2.20 19.22 4.29
C ASP A 63 -1.88 17.84 4.85
N VAL A 64 -2.68 17.44 5.85
CA VAL A 64 -2.56 16.17 6.57
C VAL A 64 -2.66 14.95 5.64
N ILE A 65 -3.33 15.09 4.49
CA ILE A 65 -3.49 14.02 3.51
C ILE A 65 -2.17 13.77 2.78
N LYS A 66 -1.47 14.83 2.35
CA LYS A 66 -0.16 14.68 1.70
C LYS A 66 0.88 14.09 2.64
N GLU A 67 0.91 14.55 3.88
CA GLU A 67 1.83 14.03 4.89
C GLU A 67 1.58 12.54 5.16
N PHE A 68 0.33 12.15 5.38
CA PHE A 68 -0.05 10.74 5.56
C PHE A 68 0.38 9.86 4.38
N LEU A 69 0.16 10.32 3.14
CA LEU A 69 0.59 9.56 1.96
C LEU A 69 2.12 9.43 1.86
N LYS A 70 2.87 10.45 2.31
CA LYS A 70 4.33 10.41 2.34
C LYS A 70 4.81 9.41 3.39
N GLU A 71 4.36 9.53 4.63
CA GLU A 71 4.71 8.63 5.72
C GLU A 71 4.35 7.17 5.39
N LYS A 72 3.15 6.94 4.84
CA LYS A 72 2.73 5.60 4.40
C LYS A 72 3.69 5.00 3.38
N ARG A 73 4.19 5.80 2.43
CA ARG A 73 5.17 5.31 1.45
C ARG A 73 6.50 4.97 2.13
N GLU A 74 6.95 5.81 3.06
CA GLU A 74 8.19 5.58 3.81
C GLU A 74 8.11 4.29 4.64
N ALA A 75 7.02 4.07 5.37
CA ALA A 75 6.76 2.85 6.11
C ALA A 75 6.73 1.60 5.20
N ILE A 76 6.11 1.70 4.02
CA ILE A 76 6.13 0.61 3.04
C ILE A 76 7.56 0.31 2.58
N GLN A 77 8.37 1.32 2.26
CA GLN A 77 9.75 1.10 1.84
C GLN A 77 10.62 0.53 2.95
N ALA A 78 10.42 0.96 4.20
CA ALA A 78 11.11 0.42 5.37
C ALA A 78 10.78 -1.05 5.62
N SER A 79 9.51 -1.44 5.42
CA SER A 79 9.06 -2.83 5.57
C SER A 79 9.53 -3.77 4.46
N LYS A 80 10.00 -3.23 3.31
CA LYS A 80 10.47 -4.08 2.21
C LYS A 80 11.76 -4.78 2.64
N PRO A 81 11.85 -6.10 2.42
CA PRO A 81 13.06 -6.82 2.75
C PRO A 81 14.21 -6.30 1.87
N LYS A 82 15.32 -5.91 2.49
CA LYS A 82 16.50 -5.36 1.80
C LYS A 82 17.48 -6.47 1.45
N ASP A 83 18.06 -6.39 0.26
CA ASP A 83 19.14 -7.29 -0.15
C ASP A 83 20.36 -7.07 0.75
N VAL A 84 20.97 -8.17 1.20
CA VAL A 84 22.16 -8.14 2.05
C VAL A 84 23.36 -8.51 1.20
N ASP A 85 24.34 -7.60 1.10
CA ASP A 85 25.61 -7.84 0.42
C ASP A 85 26.64 -8.33 1.43
N LEU A 86 26.98 -9.62 1.39
CA LEU A 86 28.01 -10.24 2.23
C LEU A 86 29.37 -10.32 1.52
N THR A 87 29.61 -9.48 0.50
CA THR A 87 30.89 -9.46 -0.22
C THR A 87 31.99 -8.94 0.69
N LEU A 88 32.81 -9.86 1.20
CA LEU A 88 34.03 -9.51 1.89
C LEU A 88 35.15 -9.26 0.87
N PRO A 89 35.92 -8.17 0.99
CA PRO A 89 37.12 -7.98 0.21
C PRO A 89 38.15 -9.07 0.59
N GLY A 90 38.78 -9.69 -0.41
CA GLY A 90 39.82 -10.69 -0.17
C GLY A 90 41.11 -10.07 0.36
N TRP A 91 42.00 -10.89 0.94
CA TRP A 91 43.32 -10.45 1.46
C TRP A 91 44.14 -9.67 0.41
N GLY A 92 44.02 -10.01 -0.87
CA GLY A 92 44.70 -9.32 -1.98
C GLY A 92 43.96 -8.12 -2.59
N GLU A 93 42.74 -7.79 -2.12
CA GLU A 93 42.00 -6.59 -2.58
C GLU A 93 42.27 -5.37 -1.70
N TRP A 94 42.96 -5.53 -0.58
CA TRP A 94 43.39 -4.43 0.30
C TRP A 94 44.70 -3.77 -0.17
N SER A 95 45.46 -4.43 -1.05
CA SER A 95 46.70 -3.90 -1.62
C SER A 95 46.42 -3.17 -2.93
N GLY A 96 45.87 -1.96 -2.86
CA GLY A 96 45.71 -1.08 -4.03
C GLY A 96 44.69 0.01 -3.77
N MET A 97 45.05 1.28 -4.03
CA MET A 97 44.10 2.39 -4.00
C MET A 97 42.96 2.10 -5.00
N ASP A 98 41.73 2.11 -4.50
CA ASP A 98 40.46 2.07 -5.24
C ASP A 98 40.13 0.83 -6.09
N LEU A 99 40.54 -0.37 -5.66
CA LEU A 99 40.07 -1.61 -6.28
C LEU A 99 38.61 -1.93 -5.88
N LYS A 100 37.66 -1.60 -6.76
CA LYS A 100 36.25 -1.99 -6.58
C LYS A 100 36.11 -3.52 -6.76
N PRO A 101 35.46 -4.24 -5.83
CA PRO A 101 35.24 -5.68 -5.99
C PRO A 101 34.44 -5.96 -7.26
N SER A 102 34.92 -6.95 -8.03
CA SER A 102 34.31 -7.34 -9.31
C SER A 102 32.82 -7.65 -9.15
N ALA A 103 32.00 -7.22 -10.13
CA ALA A 103 30.56 -7.50 -10.16
C ALA A 103 30.24 -9.01 -10.04
N LYS A 104 31.14 -9.89 -10.50
CA LYS A 104 31.00 -11.34 -10.36
C LYS A 104 31.14 -11.81 -8.90
N LYS A 105 31.99 -11.15 -8.10
CA LYS A 105 32.11 -11.42 -6.65
C LYS A 105 30.86 -10.94 -5.93
N ARG A 106 30.41 -9.71 -6.23
CA ARG A 106 29.20 -9.13 -5.65
C ARG A 106 27.96 -10.00 -5.86
N ARG A 107 27.73 -10.48 -7.08
CA ARG A 107 26.57 -11.35 -7.38
C ARG A 107 26.57 -12.69 -6.64
N ARG A 108 27.73 -13.20 -6.21
CA ARG A 108 27.82 -14.48 -5.48
C ARG A 108 27.48 -14.35 -4.00
N PHE A 109 27.73 -13.18 -3.42
CA PHE A 109 27.50 -12.92 -2.00
C PHE A 109 26.33 -11.95 -1.74
N LEU A 110 25.69 -11.46 -2.79
CA LEU A 110 24.42 -10.74 -2.71
C LEU A 110 23.30 -11.76 -2.47
N ILE A 111 22.85 -11.85 -1.23
CA ILE A 111 21.65 -12.60 -0.87
C ILE A 111 20.47 -11.69 -1.17
N LYS A 112 19.76 -12.01 -2.25
CA LYS A 112 18.49 -11.35 -2.57
C LYS A 112 17.47 -11.73 -1.51
N ALA A 113 16.85 -10.73 -0.91
CA ALA A 113 15.83 -11.03 0.07
C ALA A 113 14.60 -11.62 -0.66
N PRO A 114 14.01 -12.72 -0.18
CA PRO A 114 12.81 -13.26 -0.78
C PRO A 114 11.73 -12.19 -0.73
N GLU A 115 11.07 -11.93 -1.87
CA GLU A 115 9.93 -11.02 -1.90
C GLU A 115 8.87 -11.60 -0.97
N GLY A 116 8.72 -10.98 0.20
CA GLY A 116 7.76 -11.43 1.20
C GLY A 116 6.35 -11.47 0.60
N PRO A 117 5.45 -12.30 1.16
CA PRO A 117 4.08 -12.36 0.70
C PRO A 117 3.47 -10.94 0.66
N PRO A 118 2.68 -10.63 -0.38
CA PRO A 118 2.11 -9.30 -0.54
C PRO A 118 1.27 -8.94 0.70
N ARG A 119 1.59 -7.80 1.33
CA ARG A 119 0.82 -7.26 2.47
C ARG A 119 -0.67 -7.18 2.09
N LYS A 120 -1.55 -7.57 3.02
CA LYS A 120 -3.01 -7.59 2.82
C LYS A 120 -3.61 -6.19 2.62
N ASP A 121 -2.95 -5.18 3.19
CA ASP A 121 -3.45 -3.80 3.23
C ASP A 121 -3.11 -2.98 1.98
N LYS A 122 -2.46 -3.59 0.96
CA LYS A 122 -2.03 -2.90 -0.27
C LYS A 122 -3.16 -2.16 -0.99
N ASN A 123 -4.39 -2.66 -0.91
CA ASN A 123 -5.55 -2.12 -1.61
C ASN A 123 -6.36 -1.12 -0.77
N LEU A 124 -5.98 -0.88 0.49
CA LEU A 124 -6.73 -0.02 1.40
C LEU A 124 -6.11 1.38 1.47
N PRO A 125 -6.86 2.45 1.13
CA PRO A 125 -6.31 3.80 1.11
C PRO A 125 -6.05 4.34 2.52
N ASN A 126 -6.93 4.07 3.49
CA ASN A 126 -6.97 4.73 4.80
C ASN A 126 -6.40 3.88 5.94
N VAL A 127 -5.39 3.04 5.65
CA VAL A 127 -4.78 2.14 6.65
C VAL A 127 -3.43 2.68 7.09
N ILE A 128 -3.29 2.88 8.41
CA ILE A 128 -2.03 3.16 9.10
C ILE A 128 -1.23 1.86 9.19
N ILE A 129 0.04 1.95 8.85
CA ILE A 129 0.95 0.82 8.79
C ILE A 129 1.93 0.93 9.96
N ASN A 130 1.90 -0.05 10.87
CA ASN A 130 2.94 -0.24 11.89
C ASN A 130 4.15 -1.00 11.32
#